data_AF-A0A934EV09-F1
#
_entry.id   AF-A0A934EV09-F1
#
_cell.length_a   1.000
_cell.length_b   1.000
_cell.length_c   1.000
_cell.angle_alpha   90.00
_cell.angle_beta   90.00
_cell.angle_gamma   90.00
#
_symmetry.space_group_name_H-M   'P 1'
#
loop_
_entity.id
_entity.type
_entity.pdbx_description
1 polymer ?
#
loop_
_entity_poly.entity_id
_entity_poly.type
_entity_poly.pdbx_seq_one_letter_code
_entity_poly.pdbx_strand_id
1 'polypeptide(L)'
;MLNYLGITSSTIDCIAETNKLKQGLYTPGSHIPVVNEEEFLNKMPEYALLLSWNYLDFFLKNSDYIRKGGRFIVPIPVPRIVP
;
A
#
# COMPACT_ATOMS: atom_id res chain seq x y z
N MET A 1 -9.07 -5.35 8.05
CA MET A 1 -8.23 -6.37 7.37
C MET A 1 -6.92 -6.60 8.13
N LEU A 2 -5.99 -5.63 8.19
CA LEU A 2 -4.66 -5.82 8.80
C LEU A 2 -4.70 -6.44 10.21
N ASN A 3 -5.44 -5.85 11.15
CA ASN A 3 -5.56 -6.36 12.52
C ASN A 3 -6.16 -7.77 12.59
N TYR A 4 -7.18 -8.06 11.77
CA TYR A 4 -7.82 -9.37 11.74
C TYR A 4 -6.87 -10.47 11.23
N LEU A 5 -6.02 -10.12 10.26
CA LEU A 5 -5.03 -11.03 9.70
C LEU A 5 -3.71 -11.06 10.49
N GLY A 6 -3.58 -10.27 11.56
CA GLY A 6 -2.33 -10.16 12.31
C GLY A 6 -1.16 -9.58 11.51
N ILE A 7 -1.41 -8.81 10.45
CA ILE A 7 -0.36 -8.20 9.62
C ILE A 7 0.19 -6.98 10.36
N THR A 8 1.51 -6.98 10.61
CA THR A 8 2.23 -5.92 11.31
C THR A 8 3.39 -5.39 10.46
N SER A 9 4.20 -4.52 11.04
CA SER A 9 5.45 -4.02 10.45
C SER A 9 6.50 -5.10 10.17
N SER A 10 6.32 -6.33 10.66
CA SER A 10 7.16 -7.48 10.25
C SER A 10 6.85 -8.00 8.84
N THR A 11 5.74 -7.57 8.24
CA THR A 11 5.26 -8.05 6.92
C THR A 11 5.04 -6.92 5.93
N ILE A 12 4.59 -5.75 6.40
CA ILE A 12 4.42 -4.56 5.58
C ILE A 12 5.29 -3.45 6.16
N ASP A 13 6.32 -3.04 5.43
CA ASP A 13 7.30 -2.05 5.91
C ASP A 13 6.69 -0.67 6.15
N CYS A 14 5.72 -0.26 5.32
CA CYS A 14 5.05 1.03 5.42
C CYS A 14 3.74 1.05 4.62
N ILE A 15 2.90 2.06 4.87
CA ILE A 15 1.70 2.37 4.08
C ILE A 15 1.87 3.73 3.42
N ALA A 16 1.76 3.77 2.09
CA ALA A 16 1.72 5.01 1.34
C ALA A 16 0.33 5.66 1.46
N GLU A 17 0.28 6.96 1.78
CA GLU A 17 -0.94 7.72 1.98
C GLU A 17 -0.78 9.15 1.47
N THR A 18 -1.82 9.70 0.84
CA THR A 18 -1.82 11.06 0.29
C THR A 18 -2.33 12.09 1.29
N ASN A 19 -3.14 11.66 2.29
CA ASN A 19 -3.59 12.54 3.35
C ASN A 19 -2.44 12.92 4.30
N LYS A 20 -2.01 14.18 4.22
CA LYS A 20 -0.93 14.75 5.05
C LYS A 20 -1.15 14.61 6.56
N LEU A 21 -2.40 14.58 7.03
CA LEU A 21 -2.70 14.43 8.46
C LEU A 21 -2.35 13.03 9.00
N LYS A 22 -2.26 12.04 8.12
CA LYS A 22 -1.91 10.66 8.49
C LYS A 22 -0.43 10.35 8.32
N GLN A 23 0.27 11.10 7.47
CA GLN A 23 1.70 10.89 7.22
C GLN A 23 2.51 11.14 8.50
N GLY A 24 3.50 10.29 8.77
CA GLY A 24 4.29 10.31 10.01
C GLY A 24 3.58 9.67 11.23
N LEU A 25 2.33 9.23 11.09
CA LEU A 25 1.63 8.42 12.10
C LEU A 25 1.80 6.92 11.82
N TYR A 26 1.13 6.12 12.65
CA TYR A 26 1.12 4.66 12.56
C TYR A 26 -0.31 4.14 12.45
N THR A 27 -0.49 2.98 11.81
CA THR A 27 -1.79 2.31 11.80
C THR A 27 -2.19 1.82 13.20
N PRO A 28 -3.48 1.90 13.55
CA PRO A 28 -3.96 1.42 14.84
C PRO A 28 -3.86 -0.11 14.92
N GLY A 29 -3.31 -0.60 16.04
CA GLY A 29 -3.13 -2.02 16.34
C GLY A 29 -1.89 -2.63 15.67
N SER A 30 -1.75 -2.50 14.35
CA SER A 30 -0.63 -3.09 13.61
C SER A 30 0.66 -2.27 13.61
N HIS A 31 0.60 -1.00 14.03
CA HIS A 31 1.74 -0.09 14.17
C HIS A 31 2.66 -0.01 12.93
N ILE A 32 2.07 -0.05 11.74
CA ILE A 32 2.79 0.12 10.47
C ILE A 32 2.94 1.64 10.21
N PRO A 33 4.15 2.13 9.89
CA PRO A 33 4.36 3.56 9.64
C PRO A 33 3.65 4.01 8.36
N VAL A 34 3.04 5.19 8.41
CA VAL A 34 2.37 5.82 7.28
C VAL A 34 3.29 6.87 6.66
N VAL A 35 3.65 6.67 5.40
CA VAL A 35 4.64 7.45 4.66
C VAL A 35 3.99 8.21 3.50
N ASN A 36 4.69 9.21 2.98
CA ASN A 36 4.26 9.91 1.77
C ASN A 36 4.61 9.10 0.50
N GLU A 37 4.08 9.53 -0.63
CA GLU A 37 4.27 8.84 -1.92
C GLU A 37 5.72 8.85 -2.39
N GLU A 38 6.47 9.93 -2.14
CA GLU A 38 7.88 10.04 -2.51
C GLU A 38 8.73 8.98 -1.80
N GLU A 39 8.57 8.82 -0.48
CA GLU A 39 9.28 7.80 0.28
C GLU A 39 8.92 6.39 -0.19
N PHE A 40 7.65 6.12 -0.46
CA PHE A 40 7.19 4.85 -1.00
C PHE A 40 7.81 4.55 -2.37
N LEU A 41 7.83 5.53 -3.29
CA LEU A 41 8.42 5.39 -4.62
C LEU A 41 9.96 5.28 -4.58
N ASN A 42 10.62 5.86 -3.58
CA ASN A 42 12.06 5.71 -3.37
C ASN A 42 12.41 4.28 -2.90
N LYS A 43 11.54 3.67 -2.06
CA LYS A 43 11.69 2.26 -1.66
C LYS A 43 11.38 1.29 -2.82
N MET A 44 10.47 1.69 -3.70
CA MET A 44 10.06 0.95 -4.90
C MET A 44 9.86 -0.56 -4.66
N PRO A 45 8.93 -0.96 -3.79
CA PRO A 45 8.76 -2.36 -3.44
C PRO A 45 8.28 -3.19 -4.64
N GLU A 46 8.69 -4.46 -4.72
CA GLU A 46 8.26 -5.35 -5.81
C GLU A 46 6.73 -5.56 -5.82
N TYR A 47 6.12 -5.52 -4.62
CA TYR A 47 4.68 -5.65 -4.43
C TYR A 47 4.15 -4.62 -3.43
N ALA A 48 2.95 -4.10 -3.69
CA ALA A 48 2.19 -3.27 -2.76
C ALA A 48 0.81 -3.88 -2.51
N LEU A 49 0.46 -4.10 -1.24
CA LEU A 49 -0.89 -4.53 -0.89
C LEU A 49 -1.87 -3.36 -1.03
N LEU A 50 -2.81 -3.47 -1.98
CA LEU A 50 -3.77 -2.40 -2.25
C LEU A 50 -4.91 -2.43 -1.23
N LEU A 51 -4.74 -1.70 -0.13
CA LEU A 51 -5.76 -1.55 0.91
C LEU A 51 -6.98 -0.76 0.41
N SER A 52 -6.76 0.21 -0.48
CA SER A 52 -7.77 1.01 -1.17
C SER A 52 -8.26 0.34 -2.47
N TRP A 53 -8.56 -0.97 -2.39
CA TRP A 53 -8.89 -1.83 -3.55
C TRP A 53 -10.04 -1.31 -4.44
N ASN A 54 -10.97 -0.52 -3.89
CA ASN A 54 -12.04 0.13 -4.66
C ASN A 54 -11.52 1.11 -5.73
N TYR A 55 -10.28 1.58 -5.60
CA TYR A 55 -9.64 2.53 -6.52
C TYR A 55 -8.61 1.84 -7.43
N LEU A 56 -8.70 0.52 -7.61
CA LEU A 56 -7.74 -0.23 -8.41
C LEU A 56 -7.52 0.40 -9.80
N ASP A 57 -8.59 0.60 -10.57
CA ASP A 57 -8.48 1.14 -11.94
C ASP A 57 -7.84 2.54 -11.98
N PHE A 58 -8.08 3.35 -10.94
CA PHE A 58 -7.45 4.66 -10.81
C PHE A 58 -5.94 4.52 -10.65
N PHE A 59 -5.48 3.63 -9.76
CA PHE A 59 -4.04 3.44 -9.53
C PHE A 59 -3.34 2.78 -10.73
N LEU A 60 -3.96 1.79 -11.37
CA LEU A 60 -3.45 1.16 -12.60
C LEU A 60 -3.17 2.18 -13.70
N LYS A 61 -4.02 3.20 -13.83
CA LYS A 61 -3.90 4.22 -14.86
C LYS A 61 -2.97 5.38 -14.50
N ASN A 62 -2.92 5.76 -13.22
CA ASN A 62 -2.34 7.04 -12.82
C ASN A 62 -1.09 6.96 -11.94
N SER A 63 -0.81 5.81 -11.32
CA SER A 63 0.28 5.71 -10.35
C SER A 63 1.65 5.57 -11.01
N ASP A 64 2.62 6.35 -10.52
CA ASP A 64 4.01 6.20 -10.92
C ASP A 64 4.61 4.87 -10.48
N TYR A 65 4.06 4.24 -9.43
CA TYR A 65 4.46 2.91 -8.99
C TYR A 65 4.29 1.88 -10.10
N ILE A 66 3.15 1.88 -10.78
CA ILE A 66 2.85 1.02 -11.92
C ILE A 66 3.72 1.36 -13.13
N ARG A 67 3.88 2.65 -13.43
CA ARG A 67 4.75 3.11 -14.53
C ARG A 67 6.21 2.66 -14.35
N LYS A 68 6.66 2.52 -13.10
CA LYS A 68 7.99 2.04 -12.73
C LYS A 68 8.09 0.51 -12.61
N GLY A 69 7.03 -0.23 -12.94
CA GLY A 69 7.01 -1.71 -12.94
C GLY A 69 6.62 -2.35 -11.61
N GLY A 70 6.08 -1.58 -10.67
CA GLY A 70 5.46 -2.09 -9.45
C GLY A 70 4.24 -2.96 -9.75
N ARG A 71 3.81 -3.75 -8.78
CA ARG A 71 2.64 -4.64 -8.90
C ARG A 71 1.78 -4.58 -7.66
N PHE A 72 0.47 -4.46 -7.81
CA PHE A 72 -0.44 -4.50 -6.67
C PHE A 72 -0.87 -5.93 -6.32
N ILE A 73 -0.93 -6.22 -5.02
CA ILE A 73 -1.69 -7.34 -4.47
C ILE A 73 -3.09 -6.82 -4.15
N VAL A 74 -4.10 -7.31 -4.86
CA VAL A 74 -5.51 -6.95 -4.63
C VAL A 74 -6.15 -8.04 -3.78
N PRO A 75 -6.55 -7.75 -2.53
CA PRO A 75 -6.94 -8.80 -1.58
C PRO A 75 -8.35 -9.38 -1.79
N ILE A 76 -9.21 -8.69 -2.53
CA ILE A 76 -10.66 -8.97 -2.62
C ILE A 76 -11.11 -8.94 -4.11
N PRO A 77 -12.09 -9.77 -4.52
CA PRO A 77 -12.75 -10.85 -3.77
C PRO A 77 -11.88 -12.10 -3.61
N VAL A 78 -10.94 -12.31 -4.53
CA VAL A 78 -9.92 -13.36 -4.45
C VAL A 78 -8.56 -12.68 -4.60
N PRO A 79 -7.57 -13.00 -3.74
CA PRO A 79 -6.24 -12.46 -3.85
C PRO A 79 -5.65 -12.67 -5.24
N ARG A 80 -5.22 -11.59 -5.87
CA ARG A 80 -4.54 -11.62 -7.17
C ARG A 80 -3.47 -10.55 -7.24
N ILE A 81 -2.49 -10.79 -8.10
CA ILE A 81 -1.47 -9.83 -8.46
C ILE A 81 -1.88 -9.19 -9.78
N VAL A 82 -1.80 -7.87 -9.83
CA VAL A 82 -2.00 -7.09 -11.05
C VAL A 82 -0.81 -6.15 -11.23
N PRO A 83 -0.55 -5.71 -12.47
CA PRO A 83 0.36 -4.61 -12.71
C PRO A 83 0.03 -3.37 -11.90
#